data_AF-A0A2T3HPC2-F1
#
_entry.id   AF-A0A2T3HPC2-F1
#
_cell.length_a   1.000
_cell.length_b   1.000
_cell.length_c   1.000
_cell.angle_alpha   90.00
_cell.angle_beta   90.00
_cell.angle_gamma   90.00
#
_symmetry.space_group_name_H-M   'P 1'
#
loop_
_entity.id
_entity.type
_entity.pdbx_description
1 polymer ?
#
loop_
_entity_poly.entity_id
_entity_poly.type
_entity_poly.pdbx_seq_one_letter_code
_entity_poly.pdbx_strand_id
1 'polypeptide(L)'
;MEAGVTIFSIAYVVVLIVPGIIFKRFFFQGAFSGQFNTGLFADRIITSLFWGILVQIIGILSYSRIVNLGYNDLKNNVQTVYSNLQKNNLPDFDSSELLHMFVYAIYCVILAACLGFFLFKTIRLLGLDLKFPAFRFLNQWHYYFRGEILRTREFRPSGKGRVLSTEVDIIVRDGNDSNLFSGLLTQYTLNRQNELEALYLTGATRYSQSQKGVKAIPGDILIIPYSTVHNLNIRYNYQVRKERERGRYLYITVFGLVLIFCIVYPWFLEISIWRKVLGVITLFSGWLFLSTYFMSFFRPSAGAVPLSTGARILIVLLFLTMLTISAWILMGVGL
;
A
#
# COMPACT_ATOMS: atom_id res chain seq x y z
N MET A 1 -31.17 -36.71 13.37
CA MET A 1 -30.86 -36.35 11.97
C MET A 1 -30.87 -34.85 11.73
N GLU A 2 -31.90 -34.11 12.15
CA GLU A 2 -31.99 -32.64 11.94
C GLU A 2 -30.80 -31.86 12.53
N ALA A 3 -30.38 -32.19 13.76
CA ALA A 3 -29.25 -31.50 14.41
C ALA A 3 -27.92 -31.61 13.64
N GLY A 4 -27.68 -32.73 12.95
CA GLY A 4 -26.46 -32.92 12.15
C GLY A 4 -26.44 -31.97 10.96
N VAL A 5 -27.54 -31.90 10.20
CA VAL A 5 -27.67 -31.00 9.05
C VAL A 5 -27.53 -29.54 9.49
N THR A 6 -28.10 -29.16 10.64
CA THR A 6 -27.95 -27.80 11.19
C THR A 6 -26.50 -27.48 11.55
N ILE A 7 -25.77 -28.39 12.20
CA ILE A 7 -24.37 -28.19 12.59
C ILE A 7 -23.48 -28.05 11.35
N PHE A 8 -23.65 -28.91 10.33
CA PHE A 8 -22.89 -28.79 9.08
C PHE A 8 -23.19 -27.49 8.34
N SER A 9 -24.46 -27.08 8.29
CA SER A 9 -24.84 -25.80 7.66
C SER A 9 -24.19 -24.60 8.37
N ILE A 10 -24.17 -24.60 9.71
CA ILE A 10 -23.50 -23.56 10.50
C ILE A 10 -21.99 -23.59 10.24
N ALA A 11 -21.37 -24.78 10.22
CA ALA A 11 -19.94 -24.93 9.96
C ALA A 11 -19.55 -24.36 8.58
N TYR A 12 -20.34 -24.62 7.54
CA TYR A 12 -20.12 -24.03 6.21
C TYR A 12 -20.18 -22.51 6.24
N VAL A 13 -21.17 -21.93 6.91
CA VAL A 13 -21.28 -20.48 7.05
C VAL A 13 -20.08 -19.89 7.79
N VAL A 14 -19.59 -20.56 8.84
CA VAL A 14 -18.40 -20.15 9.60
C VAL A 14 -17.14 -20.20 8.72
N VAL A 15 -16.92 -21.29 7.98
CA VAL A 15 -15.78 -21.44 7.05
C VAL A 15 -15.79 -20.37 5.95
N LEU A 16 -16.97 -19.88 5.58
CA LEU A 16 -17.13 -18.80 4.62
C LEU A 16 -16.84 -17.43 5.23
N ILE A 17 -17.37 -17.16 6.43
CA ILE A 17 -17.26 -15.84 7.08
C ILE A 17 -15.86 -15.57 7.64
N VAL A 18 -15.21 -16.58 8.24
CA VAL A 18 -13.93 -16.41 8.95
C VAL A 18 -12.83 -15.81 8.07
N PRO A 19 -12.54 -16.32 6.86
CA PRO A 19 -11.56 -15.71 5.96
C PRO A 19 -11.92 -14.25 5.62
N GLY A 20 -13.20 -13.95 5.44
CA GLY A 20 -13.66 -12.59 5.16
C GLY A 20 -13.47 -11.60 6.31
N ILE A 21 -13.67 -12.04 7.57
CA ILE A 21 -13.35 -11.24 8.76
C ILE A 21 -11.85 -10.94 8.81
N ILE A 22 -11.02 -11.95 8.57
CA ILE A 22 -9.56 -11.82 8.59
C ILE A 22 -9.10 -10.89 7.48
N PHE A 23 -9.62 -11.05 6.25
CA PHE A 23 -9.36 -10.13 5.15
C PHE A 23 -9.63 -8.69 5.55
N LYS A 24 -10.81 -8.39 6.11
CA LYS A 24 -11.17 -7.03 6.53
C LYS A 24 -10.26 -6.51 7.64
N ARG A 25 -9.85 -7.35 8.58
CA ARG A 25 -8.93 -6.97 9.65
C ARG A 25 -7.56 -6.55 9.09
N PHE A 26 -7.05 -7.27 8.08
CA PHE A 26 -5.81 -6.92 7.41
C PHE A 26 -5.99 -5.82 6.35
N PHE A 27 -7.21 -5.56 5.89
CA PHE A 27 -7.49 -4.44 4.99
C PHE A 27 -7.54 -3.10 5.74
N PHE A 28 -8.19 -3.04 6.90
CA PHE A 28 -8.26 -1.82 7.71
C PHE A 28 -7.11 -1.76 8.72
N GLN A 29 -5.96 -1.20 8.31
CA GLN A 29 -4.77 -1.10 9.14
C GLN A 29 -4.42 0.33 9.55
N GLY A 30 -3.56 0.45 10.58
CA GLY A 30 -3.01 1.73 11.04
C GLY A 30 -4.09 2.71 11.48
N ALA A 31 -4.06 3.92 10.92
CA ALA A 31 -5.02 4.98 11.25
C ALA A 31 -6.48 4.68 10.82
N PHE A 32 -6.69 3.65 10.00
CA PHE A 32 -8.02 3.23 9.54
C PHE A 32 -8.54 1.99 10.28
N SER A 33 -7.80 1.46 11.24
CA SER A 33 -8.17 0.25 12.00
C SER A 33 -9.51 0.39 12.74
N GLY A 34 -9.89 1.60 13.14
CA GLY A 34 -11.21 1.89 13.73
C GLY A 34 -12.39 1.52 12.83
N GLN A 35 -12.22 1.63 11.49
CA GLN A 35 -13.27 1.33 10.51
C GLN A 35 -13.69 -0.15 10.49
N PHE A 36 -12.84 -1.06 10.98
CA PHE A 36 -13.21 -2.46 11.11
C PHE A 36 -14.41 -2.68 12.04
N ASN A 37 -14.54 -1.83 13.08
CA ASN A 37 -15.58 -1.94 14.10
C ASN A 37 -16.78 -1.02 13.86
N THR A 38 -16.72 -0.12 12.88
CA THR A 38 -17.83 0.79 12.56
C THR A 38 -18.96 0.08 11.80
N GLY A 39 -20.19 0.53 12.03
CA GLY A 39 -21.40 0.06 11.33
C GLY A 39 -22.24 -0.96 12.09
N LEU A 40 -23.42 -1.27 11.56
CA LEU A 40 -24.32 -2.25 12.13
C LEU A 40 -23.67 -3.65 12.13
N PHE A 41 -24.04 -4.49 13.08
CA PHE A 41 -23.54 -5.87 13.13
C PHE A 41 -23.91 -6.67 11.87
N ALA A 42 -25.13 -6.50 11.36
CA ALA A 42 -25.59 -7.13 10.13
C ALA A 42 -24.72 -6.76 8.92
N ASP A 43 -24.45 -5.46 8.70
CA ASP A 43 -23.59 -4.99 7.61
C ASP A 43 -22.17 -5.56 7.71
N ARG A 44 -21.64 -5.68 8.94
CA ARG A 44 -20.34 -6.30 9.18
C ARG A 44 -20.34 -7.79 8.81
N ILE A 45 -21.41 -8.53 9.07
CA ILE A 45 -21.52 -9.92 8.63
C ILE A 45 -21.61 -9.99 7.10
N ILE A 46 -22.51 -9.22 6.48
CA ILE A 46 -22.74 -9.23 5.02
C ILE A 46 -21.44 -8.91 4.28
N THR A 47 -20.72 -7.86 4.69
CA THR A 47 -19.43 -7.51 4.08
C THR A 47 -18.35 -8.55 4.33
N SER A 48 -18.34 -9.22 5.50
CA SER A 48 -17.41 -10.34 5.73
C SER A 48 -17.73 -11.51 4.82
N LEU A 49 -19.00 -11.84 4.64
CA LEU A 49 -19.44 -12.91 3.77
C LEU A 49 -19.05 -12.62 2.32
N PHE A 50 -19.25 -11.39 1.84
CA PHE A 50 -18.79 -10.97 0.51
C PHE A 50 -17.29 -11.20 0.29
N TRP A 51 -16.43 -10.70 1.19
CA TRP A 51 -14.99 -10.92 1.10
C TRP A 51 -14.60 -12.38 1.29
N GLY A 52 -15.34 -13.11 2.13
CA GLY A 52 -15.20 -14.54 2.33
C GLY A 52 -15.40 -15.32 1.04
N ILE A 53 -16.50 -15.06 0.32
CA ILE A 53 -16.78 -15.68 -0.99
C ILE A 53 -15.64 -15.40 -1.97
N LEU A 54 -15.17 -14.15 -2.06
CA LEU A 54 -14.06 -13.80 -2.96
C LEU A 54 -12.77 -14.54 -2.61
N VAL A 55 -12.41 -14.61 -1.33
CA VAL A 55 -11.24 -15.37 -0.87
C VAL A 55 -11.42 -16.86 -1.19
N GLN A 56 -12.60 -17.43 -0.99
CA GLN A 56 -12.87 -18.84 -1.28
C GLN A 56 -12.75 -19.13 -2.78
N ILE A 57 -13.28 -18.29 -3.66
CA ILE A 57 -13.14 -18.44 -5.13
C ILE A 57 -11.66 -18.43 -5.52
N ILE A 58 -10.90 -17.43 -5.06
CA ILE A 58 -9.45 -17.34 -5.34
C ILE A 58 -8.71 -18.53 -4.70
N GLY A 59 -9.13 -18.95 -3.51
CA GLY A 59 -8.60 -20.07 -2.76
C GLY A 59 -8.75 -21.38 -3.51
N ILE A 60 -9.95 -21.70 -4.02
CA ILE A 60 -10.20 -22.89 -4.85
C ILE A 60 -9.33 -22.86 -6.11
N LEU A 61 -9.30 -21.73 -6.83
CA LEU A 61 -8.54 -21.60 -8.07
C LEU A 61 -7.03 -21.71 -7.88
N SER A 62 -6.51 -21.23 -6.77
CA SER A 62 -5.08 -21.29 -6.45
C SER A 62 -4.68 -22.64 -5.84
N TYR A 63 -5.47 -23.15 -4.90
CA TYR A 63 -5.20 -24.43 -4.23
C TYR A 63 -5.32 -25.62 -5.18
N SER A 64 -6.29 -25.62 -6.10
CA SER A 64 -6.42 -26.67 -7.12
C SER A 64 -5.17 -26.78 -8.01
N ARG A 65 -4.48 -25.67 -8.29
CA ARG A 65 -3.21 -25.66 -9.03
C ARG A 65 -2.04 -26.20 -8.22
N ILE A 66 -2.03 -25.99 -6.90
CA ILE A 66 -0.98 -26.49 -5.99
C ILE A 66 -1.10 -28.01 -5.81
N VAL A 67 -2.32 -28.52 -5.65
CA VAL A 67 -2.60 -29.96 -5.44
C VAL A 67 -2.78 -30.72 -6.76
N ASN A 68 -2.69 -30.02 -7.90
CA ASN A 68 -2.87 -30.58 -9.25
C ASN A 68 -4.21 -31.31 -9.45
N LEU A 69 -5.28 -30.77 -8.85
CA LEU A 69 -6.64 -31.29 -9.00
C LEU A 69 -7.24 -30.78 -10.31
N GLY A 70 -7.73 -31.71 -11.14
CA GLY A 70 -8.40 -31.38 -12.39
C GLY A 70 -9.79 -30.75 -12.15
N TYR A 71 -10.30 -30.04 -13.16
CA TYR A 71 -11.66 -29.51 -13.13
C TYR A 71 -12.72 -30.61 -12.93
N ASN A 72 -12.50 -31.77 -13.54
CA ASN A 72 -13.42 -32.91 -13.46
C ASN A 72 -13.48 -33.50 -12.06
N ASP A 73 -12.35 -33.57 -11.34
CA ASP A 73 -12.29 -34.07 -9.97
C ASP A 73 -13.04 -33.13 -9.02
N LEU A 74 -12.88 -31.82 -9.21
CA LEU A 74 -13.56 -30.80 -8.43
C LEU A 74 -15.08 -30.82 -8.64
N LYS A 75 -15.52 -31.00 -9.90
CA LYS A 75 -16.93 -31.17 -10.25
C LYS A 75 -17.52 -32.42 -9.61
N ASN A 76 -16.81 -33.55 -9.68
CA ASN A 76 -17.26 -34.82 -9.11
C ASN A 76 -17.39 -34.70 -7.58
N ASN A 77 -16.43 -34.09 -6.89
CA ASN A 77 -16.49 -33.88 -5.44
C ASN A 77 -17.68 -33.01 -5.01
N VAL A 78 -17.94 -31.92 -5.73
CA VAL A 78 -19.11 -31.06 -5.47
C VAL A 78 -20.42 -31.81 -5.70
N GLN A 79 -20.51 -32.62 -6.77
CA GLN A 79 -21.70 -33.42 -7.06
C GLN A 79 -21.93 -34.52 -6.01
N THR A 80 -20.87 -35.16 -5.53
CA THR A 80 -20.94 -36.16 -4.44
C THR A 80 -21.48 -35.53 -3.16
N VAL A 81 -20.90 -34.39 -2.72
CA VAL A 81 -21.38 -33.67 -1.53
C VAL A 81 -22.82 -33.22 -1.69
N TYR A 82 -23.19 -32.66 -2.85
CA TYR A 82 -24.57 -32.24 -3.13
C TYR A 82 -25.57 -33.40 -3.07
N SER A 83 -25.22 -34.54 -3.68
CA SER A 83 -26.07 -35.73 -3.67
C SER A 83 -26.24 -36.35 -2.28
N ASN A 84 -25.20 -36.28 -1.44
CA ASN A 84 -25.24 -36.73 -0.04
C ASN A 84 -26.11 -35.81 0.82
N LEU A 85 -25.99 -34.49 0.64
CA LEU A 85 -26.85 -33.50 1.30
C LEU A 85 -28.32 -33.68 0.91
N GLN A 86 -28.62 -33.92 -0.36
CA GLN A 86 -29.99 -34.17 -0.83
C GLN A 86 -30.60 -35.45 -0.21
N LYS A 87 -29.77 -36.44 0.10
CA LYS A 87 -30.16 -37.70 0.74
C LYS A 87 -30.14 -37.63 2.28
N ASN A 88 -29.87 -36.46 2.89
CA ASN A 88 -29.71 -36.27 4.33
C ASN A 88 -28.66 -37.21 4.98
N ASN A 89 -27.71 -37.70 4.20
CA ASN A 89 -26.62 -38.51 4.70
C ASN A 89 -25.40 -37.64 4.93
N LEU A 90 -24.72 -37.87 6.06
CA LEU A 90 -23.41 -37.27 6.28
C LEU A 90 -22.43 -37.89 5.29
N PRO A 91 -21.56 -37.10 4.63
CA PRO A 91 -20.48 -37.66 3.85
C PRO A 91 -19.56 -38.46 4.79
N ASP A 92 -19.23 -39.70 4.43
CA ASP A 92 -18.17 -40.45 5.09
C ASP A 92 -16.83 -39.82 4.68
N PHE A 93 -16.25 -39.04 5.59
CA PHE A 93 -14.94 -38.43 5.38
C PHE A 93 -13.86 -39.36 5.91
N ASP A 94 -12.89 -39.69 5.05
CA ASP A 94 -11.67 -40.33 5.52
C ASP A 94 -10.79 -39.32 6.30
N SER A 95 -9.96 -39.83 7.21
CA SER A 95 -8.98 -39.07 7.99
C SER A 95 -8.06 -38.20 7.11
N SER A 96 -7.71 -38.68 5.92
CA SER A 96 -6.92 -37.96 4.92
C SER A 96 -7.67 -36.76 4.31
N GLU A 97 -8.96 -36.91 4.03
CA GLU A 97 -9.82 -35.85 3.49
C GLU A 97 -10.08 -34.74 4.51
N LEU A 98 -10.26 -35.12 5.79
CA LEU A 98 -10.37 -34.15 6.89
C LEU A 98 -9.10 -33.31 7.03
N LEU A 99 -7.92 -33.93 6.88
CA LEU A 99 -6.64 -33.21 6.89
C LEU A 99 -6.55 -32.23 5.71
N HIS A 100 -6.93 -32.64 4.50
CA HIS A 100 -6.94 -31.75 3.34
C HIS A 100 -7.91 -30.58 3.52
N MET A 101 -9.09 -30.80 4.09
CA MET A 101 -10.05 -29.74 4.39
C MET A 101 -9.48 -28.75 5.42
N PHE A 102 -8.80 -29.24 6.46
CA PHE A 102 -8.17 -28.41 7.47
C PHE A 102 -7.02 -27.58 6.91
N VAL A 103 -6.13 -28.19 6.10
CA VAL A 103 -5.04 -27.49 5.40
C VAL A 103 -5.60 -26.43 4.46
N TYR A 104 -6.69 -26.72 3.74
CA TYR A 104 -7.37 -25.76 2.89
C TYR A 104 -7.95 -24.58 3.69
N ALA A 105 -8.57 -24.84 4.85
CA ALA A 105 -9.08 -23.77 5.71
C ALA A 105 -7.96 -22.84 6.20
N ILE A 106 -6.82 -23.40 6.63
CA ILE A 106 -5.62 -22.62 7.00
C ILE A 106 -5.11 -21.82 5.80
N TYR A 107 -5.03 -22.45 4.63
CA TYR A 107 -4.61 -21.79 3.40
C TYR A 107 -5.49 -20.58 3.06
N CYS A 108 -6.82 -20.72 3.13
CA CYS A 108 -7.75 -19.60 2.89
C CYS A 108 -7.59 -18.48 3.92
N VAL A 109 -7.30 -18.79 5.19
CA VAL A 109 -7.03 -17.79 6.22
C VAL A 109 -5.74 -17.00 5.91
N ILE A 110 -4.66 -17.69 5.54
CA ILE A 110 -3.39 -17.05 5.18
C ILE A 110 -3.58 -16.20 3.91
N LEU A 111 -4.26 -16.75 2.90
CA LEU A 111 -4.57 -16.05 1.66
C LEU A 111 -5.39 -14.78 1.93
N ALA A 112 -6.40 -14.84 2.80
CA ALA A 112 -7.18 -13.68 3.20
C ALA A 112 -6.32 -12.57 3.83
N ALA A 113 -5.42 -12.94 4.75
CA ALA A 113 -4.53 -11.98 5.40
C ALA A 113 -3.58 -11.32 4.40
N CYS A 114 -2.99 -12.11 3.49
CA CYS A 114 -2.13 -11.61 2.42
C CYS A 114 -2.89 -10.67 1.48
N LEU A 115 -4.05 -11.09 0.95
CA LEU A 115 -4.84 -10.28 0.03
C LEU A 115 -5.30 -8.96 0.66
N GLY A 116 -5.76 -9.00 1.92
CA GLY A 116 -6.17 -7.80 2.65
C GLY A 116 -5.02 -6.80 2.81
N PHE A 117 -3.85 -7.28 3.20
CA PHE A 117 -2.64 -6.46 3.33
C PHE A 117 -2.19 -5.87 1.99
N PHE A 118 -2.11 -6.69 0.94
CA PHE A 118 -1.68 -6.25 -0.39
C PHE A 118 -2.65 -5.23 -0.99
N LEU A 119 -3.96 -5.44 -0.86
CA LEU A 119 -4.95 -4.50 -1.38
C LEU A 119 -4.86 -3.15 -0.67
N PHE A 120 -4.76 -3.15 0.67
CA PHE A 120 -4.57 -1.92 1.45
C PHE A 120 -3.30 -1.17 1.04
N LYS A 121 -2.17 -1.88 0.95
CA LYS A 121 -0.89 -1.28 0.55
C LYS A 121 -0.95 -0.74 -0.87
N THR A 122 -1.58 -1.45 -1.80
CA THR A 122 -1.71 -1.03 -3.20
C THR A 122 -2.53 0.25 -3.33
N ILE A 123 -3.70 0.31 -2.66
CA ILE A 123 -4.55 1.51 -2.65
C ILE A 123 -3.77 2.71 -2.12
N ARG A 124 -3.07 2.55 -0.98
CA ARG A 124 -2.32 3.64 -0.33
C ARG A 124 -1.06 4.05 -1.09
N LEU A 125 -0.33 3.11 -1.69
CA LEU A 125 0.90 3.38 -2.44
C LEU A 125 0.59 4.12 -3.75
N LEU A 126 -0.47 3.71 -4.46
CA LEU A 126 -0.90 4.34 -5.72
C LEU A 126 -1.74 5.61 -5.50
N GLY A 127 -2.14 5.88 -4.24
CA GLY A 127 -3.03 6.96 -3.86
C GLY A 127 -4.40 6.88 -4.53
N LEU A 128 -4.93 5.66 -4.70
CA LEU A 128 -6.21 5.43 -5.37
C LEU A 128 -7.37 6.00 -4.56
N ASP A 129 -7.26 5.99 -3.23
CA ASP A 129 -8.20 6.58 -2.28
C ASP A 129 -8.32 8.12 -2.40
N LEU A 130 -7.25 8.77 -2.88
CA LEU A 130 -7.23 10.22 -3.15
C LEU A 130 -7.75 10.56 -4.56
N LYS A 131 -7.57 9.64 -5.52
CA LYS A 131 -7.97 9.85 -6.93
C LYS A 131 -9.45 9.52 -7.16
N PHE A 132 -9.94 8.46 -6.54
CA PHE A 132 -11.29 7.93 -6.73
C PHE A 132 -12.03 7.93 -5.39
N PRO A 133 -13.17 8.65 -5.28
CA PRO A 133 -13.94 8.71 -4.05
C PRO A 133 -14.38 7.35 -3.50
N ALA A 134 -14.62 6.36 -4.38
CA ALA A 134 -15.05 5.01 -4.00
C ALA A 134 -14.03 4.24 -3.12
N PHE A 135 -12.74 4.56 -3.22
CA PHE A 135 -11.68 3.92 -2.41
C PHE A 135 -11.33 4.70 -1.16
N ARG A 136 -12.04 5.80 -0.86
CA ARG A 136 -11.73 6.65 0.29
C ARG A 136 -12.12 5.96 1.60
N PHE A 137 -11.22 5.96 2.57
CA PHE A 137 -11.50 5.42 3.90
C PHE A 137 -12.39 6.38 4.72
N LEU A 138 -13.09 5.84 5.72
CA LEU A 138 -14.06 6.61 6.51
C LEU A 138 -13.40 7.69 7.39
N ASN A 139 -12.15 7.47 7.81
CA ASN A 139 -11.41 8.40 8.68
C ASN A 139 -10.97 9.64 7.88
N GLN A 140 -11.89 10.58 7.68
CA GLN A 140 -11.67 11.83 6.95
C GLN A 140 -10.61 12.71 7.63
N TRP A 141 -10.63 12.76 8.96
CA TRP A 141 -9.68 13.53 9.76
C TRP A 141 -8.22 13.16 9.51
N HIS A 142 -7.94 11.87 9.24
CA HIS A 142 -6.60 11.45 8.85
C HIS A 142 -6.09 12.17 7.60
N TYR A 143 -6.96 12.33 6.59
CA TYR A 143 -6.60 13.00 5.34
C TYR A 143 -6.35 14.49 5.52
N TYR A 144 -7.15 15.15 6.36
CA TYR A 144 -6.95 16.55 6.72
C TYR A 144 -5.66 16.72 7.52
N PHE A 145 -5.49 16.01 8.63
CA PHE A 145 -4.34 16.22 9.52
C PHE A 145 -2.99 15.82 8.92
N ARG A 146 -2.96 14.83 8.02
CA ARG A 146 -1.74 14.50 7.26
C ARG A 146 -1.50 15.42 6.05
N GLY A 147 -2.45 16.28 5.69
CA GLY A 147 -2.40 17.11 4.49
C GLY A 147 -2.47 16.30 3.20
N GLU A 148 -2.95 15.05 3.25
CA GLU A 148 -3.15 14.22 2.05
C GLU A 148 -4.27 14.75 1.18
N ILE A 149 -5.25 15.43 1.79
CA ILE A 149 -6.36 16.08 1.09
C ILE A 149 -5.87 17.10 0.05
N LEU A 150 -4.71 17.73 0.27
CA LEU A 150 -4.11 18.69 -0.67
C LEU A 150 -3.68 18.06 -2.01
N ARG A 151 -3.74 16.74 -2.15
CA ARG A 151 -3.50 16.04 -3.42
C ARG A 151 -4.76 15.86 -4.25
N THR A 152 -5.95 16.08 -3.68
CA THR A 152 -7.21 16.03 -4.42
C THR A 152 -7.37 17.30 -5.26
N ARG A 153 -8.22 17.24 -6.30
CA ARG A 153 -8.41 18.39 -7.23
C ARG A 153 -8.97 19.62 -6.51
N GLU A 154 -9.80 19.43 -5.50
CA GLU A 154 -10.50 20.48 -4.77
C GLU A 154 -9.56 21.34 -3.92
N PHE A 155 -8.54 20.74 -3.31
CA PHE A 155 -7.67 21.41 -2.34
C PHE A 155 -6.21 21.55 -2.82
N ARG A 156 -5.94 21.29 -4.10
CA ARG A 156 -4.57 21.27 -4.63
C ARG A 156 -3.95 22.67 -4.61
N PRO A 157 -2.93 22.92 -3.77
CA PRO A 157 -2.27 24.22 -3.77
C PRO A 157 -1.38 24.35 -5.00
N SER A 158 -1.46 25.49 -5.69
CA SER A 158 -0.53 25.84 -6.76
C SER A 158 0.87 26.02 -6.18
N GLY A 159 1.84 25.21 -6.64
CA GLY A 159 3.27 25.42 -6.37
C GLY A 159 3.79 25.03 -4.98
N LYS A 160 3.00 24.39 -4.10
CA LYS A 160 3.48 23.98 -2.77
C LYS A 160 4.01 22.55 -2.75
N GLY A 161 5.07 22.32 -1.98
CA GLY A 161 5.79 21.05 -1.91
C GLY A 161 5.18 20.03 -0.93
N ARG A 162 6.01 19.23 -0.26
CA ARG A 162 5.54 18.19 0.68
C ARG A 162 5.18 18.84 2.02
N VAL A 163 4.04 18.45 2.60
CA VAL A 163 3.64 18.86 3.97
C VAL A 163 4.59 18.22 4.99
N LEU A 164 5.12 19.04 5.91
CA LEU A 164 5.99 18.61 7.01
C LEU A 164 5.22 18.46 8.31
N SER A 165 4.47 19.49 8.67
CA SER A 165 3.69 19.55 9.89
C SER A 165 2.37 20.28 9.66
N THR A 166 1.44 20.02 10.57
CA THR A 166 0.11 20.60 10.58
C THR A 166 -0.03 21.38 11.88
N GLU A 167 -0.27 22.67 11.75
CA GLU A 167 -0.62 23.56 12.86
C GLU A 167 -2.12 23.78 12.84
N VAL A 168 -2.68 23.94 14.03
CA VAL A 168 -4.12 24.03 14.20
C VAL A 168 -4.43 25.18 15.14
N ASP A 169 -5.37 26.04 14.71
CA ASP A 169 -5.96 27.07 15.53
C ASP A 169 -7.37 26.63 15.93
N ILE A 170 -7.63 26.58 17.23
CA ILE A 170 -8.84 26.01 17.84
C ILE A 170 -9.52 27.07 18.68
N ILE A 171 -10.80 27.34 18.41
CA ILE A 171 -11.64 28.14 19.29
C ILE A 171 -12.38 27.20 20.23
N VAL A 172 -12.10 27.31 21.52
CA VAL A 172 -12.78 26.56 22.58
C VAL A 172 -13.77 27.49 23.28
N ARG A 173 -15.01 27.03 23.45
CA ARG A 173 -16.04 27.77 24.20
C ARG A 173 -16.20 27.14 25.57
N ASP A 174 -16.04 27.94 26.61
CA ASP A 174 -16.27 27.57 28.00
C ASP A 174 -17.29 28.55 28.59
N GLY A 175 -18.58 28.16 28.56
CA GLY A 175 -19.69 29.05 28.89
C GLY A 175 -19.76 30.28 27.98
N ASN A 176 -19.59 31.48 28.56
CA ASN A 176 -19.62 32.76 27.83
C ASN A 176 -18.27 33.16 27.23
N ASP A 177 -17.17 32.52 27.64
CA ASP A 177 -15.84 32.88 27.19
C ASP A 177 -15.40 32.01 26.00
N SER A 178 -14.81 32.66 25.00
CA SER A 178 -14.17 31.99 23.87
C SER A 178 -12.66 32.20 23.92
N ASN A 179 -11.89 31.12 24.04
CA ASN A 179 -10.44 31.16 24.03
C ASN A 179 -9.91 30.55 22.72
N LEU A 180 -8.97 31.25 22.08
CA LEU A 180 -8.27 30.75 20.90
C LEU A 180 -6.95 30.10 21.33
N PHE A 181 -6.77 28.85 20.92
CA PHE A 181 -5.57 28.05 21.14
C PHE A 181 -4.89 27.76 19.81
N SER A 182 -3.57 27.87 19.74
CA SER A 182 -2.80 27.56 18.53
C SER A 182 -1.62 26.67 18.88
N GLY A 183 -1.36 25.63 18.10
CA GLY A 183 -0.24 24.71 18.32
C GLY A 183 -0.02 23.71 17.20
N LEU A 184 1.03 22.91 17.32
CA LEU A 184 1.34 21.85 16.36
C LEU A 184 0.53 20.60 16.69
N LEU A 185 -0.25 20.10 15.73
CA LEU A 185 -1.03 18.89 15.91
C LEU A 185 -0.13 17.66 15.79
N THR A 186 0.04 16.96 16.90
CA THR A 186 0.88 15.76 16.97
C THR A 186 0.06 14.47 16.91
N GLN A 187 -1.06 14.45 17.62
CA GLN A 187 -1.92 13.28 17.71
C GLN A 187 -3.39 13.70 17.84
N TYR A 188 -4.28 12.76 17.53
CA TYR A 188 -5.72 12.88 17.72
C TYR A 188 -6.28 11.50 18.08
N THR A 189 -7.39 11.49 18.81
CA THR A 189 -8.16 10.28 19.11
C THR A 189 -9.51 10.33 18.40
N LEU A 190 -10.00 9.15 18.04
CA LEU A 190 -11.31 8.98 17.43
C LEU A 190 -12.19 8.10 18.31
N ASN A 191 -13.49 8.40 18.31
CA ASN A 191 -14.48 7.55 18.95
C ASN A 191 -14.74 6.26 18.14
N ARG A 192 -15.61 5.39 18.65
CA ARG A 192 -15.99 4.12 17.99
C ARG A 192 -16.69 4.31 16.64
N GLN A 193 -17.21 5.50 16.37
CA GLN A 193 -17.89 5.91 15.14
C GLN A 193 -16.92 6.58 14.13
N ASN A 194 -15.60 6.60 14.41
CA ASN A 194 -14.57 7.33 13.64
C ASN A 194 -14.73 8.86 13.64
N GLU A 195 -15.45 9.44 14.60
CA GLU A 195 -15.53 10.88 14.80
C GLU A 195 -14.41 11.35 15.73
N LEU A 196 -14.05 12.63 15.62
CA LEU A 196 -12.97 13.23 16.38
C LEU A 196 -13.36 13.38 17.85
N GLU A 197 -12.53 12.84 18.76
CA GLU A 197 -12.80 12.85 20.20
C GLU A 197 -11.90 13.84 20.94
N ALA A 198 -10.59 13.81 20.69
CA ALA A 198 -9.65 14.77 21.28
C ALA A 198 -8.49 15.09 20.34
N LEU A 199 -7.96 16.29 20.51
CA LEU A 199 -6.80 16.83 19.78
C LEU A 199 -5.63 17.03 20.75
N TYR A 200 -4.44 16.63 20.33
CA TYR A 200 -3.21 16.73 21.12
C TYR A 200 -2.27 17.71 20.42
N LEU A 201 -2.07 18.87 21.05
CA LEU A 201 -1.23 19.95 20.55
C LEU A 201 0.08 20.01 21.33
N THR A 202 1.19 20.22 20.65
CA THR A 202 2.48 20.55 21.27
C THR A 202 2.87 21.99 20.95
N GLY A 203 3.65 22.60 21.86
CA GLY A 203 4.01 24.02 21.74
C GLY A 203 2.79 24.93 21.74
N ALA A 204 1.77 24.57 22.52
CA ALA A 204 0.49 25.24 22.49
C ALA A 204 0.57 26.66 23.09
N THR A 205 -0.12 27.58 22.44
CA THR A 205 -0.25 28.97 22.83
C THR A 205 -1.71 29.35 22.93
N ARG A 206 -2.04 30.28 23.82
CA ARG A 206 -3.37 30.83 24.00
C ARG A 206 -3.34 32.31 23.67
N TYR A 207 -4.33 32.79 22.93
CA TYR A 207 -4.55 34.21 22.78
C TYR A 207 -5.22 34.79 24.05
N SER A 208 -4.59 35.80 24.64
CA SER A 208 -5.12 36.52 25.81
C SER A 208 -5.73 37.84 25.37
N GLN A 209 -7.03 38.01 25.61
CA GLN A 209 -7.73 39.27 25.33
C GLN A 209 -7.27 40.41 26.24
N SER A 210 -6.92 40.12 27.50
CA SER A 210 -6.52 41.15 28.47
C SER A 210 -5.16 41.77 28.15
N GLN A 211 -4.23 40.98 27.61
CA GLN A 211 -2.89 41.43 27.24
C GLN A 211 -2.73 41.70 25.74
N LYS A 212 -3.80 41.52 24.94
CA LYS A 212 -3.81 41.60 23.47
C LYS A 212 -2.60 40.89 22.84
N GLY A 213 -2.35 39.65 23.25
CA GLY A 213 -1.13 38.93 22.87
C GLY A 213 -1.23 37.43 22.99
N VAL A 214 -0.27 36.74 22.37
CA VAL A 214 -0.13 35.28 22.41
C VAL A 214 0.69 34.90 23.65
N LYS A 215 0.10 34.09 24.53
CA LYS A 215 0.75 33.59 25.74
C LYS A 215 1.03 32.09 25.58
N ALA A 216 2.26 31.67 25.83
CA ALA A 216 2.60 30.26 25.87
C ALA A 216 1.88 29.56 27.03
N ILE A 217 1.36 28.36 26.78
CA ILE A 217 0.79 27.52 27.82
C ILE A 217 1.94 26.68 28.39
N PRO A 218 2.19 26.72 29.70
CA PRO A 218 3.20 25.87 30.30
C PRO A 218 2.78 24.40 30.19
N GLY A 219 3.66 23.56 29.64
CA GLY A 219 3.43 22.12 29.46
C GLY A 219 3.84 21.63 28.07
N ASP A 220 4.12 20.33 27.97
CA ASP A 220 4.59 19.72 26.71
C ASP A 220 3.44 19.36 25.76
N ILE A 221 2.29 18.95 26.32
CA ILE A 221 1.13 18.47 25.57
C ILE A 221 -0.14 19.13 26.12
N LEU A 222 -0.88 19.80 25.24
CA LEU A 222 -2.22 20.30 25.51
C LEU A 222 -3.25 19.36 24.86
N ILE A 223 -4.19 18.86 25.66
CA ILE A 223 -5.26 17.97 25.20
C ILE A 223 -6.57 18.75 25.20
N ILE A 224 -7.24 18.81 24.04
CA ILE A 224 -8.51 19.52 23.88
C ILE A 224 -9.58 18.50 23.45
N PRO A 225 -10.62 18.25 24.27
CA PRO A 225 -11.77 17.46 23.86
C PRO A 225 -12.51 18.15 22.72
N TYR A 226 -12.81 17.42 21.64
CA TYR A 226 -13.46 17.96 20.46
C TYR A 226 -14.87 18.48 20.74
N SER A 227 -15.55 17.94 21.76
CA SER A 227 -16.86 18.43 22.22
C SER A 227 -16.85 19.90 22.67
N THR A 228 -15.69 20.43 23.06
CA THR A 228 -15.51 21.83 23.49
C THR A 228 -15.09 22.76 22.35
N VAL A 229 -14.72 22.17 21.20
CA VAL A 229 -14.22 22.91 20.04
C VAL A 229 -15.40 23.47 19.26
N HIS A 230 -15.44 24.79 19.15
CA HIS A 230 -16.44 25.47 18.35
C HIS A 230 -16.02 25.57 16.88
N ASN A 231 -14.77 25.96 16.63
CA ASN A 231 -14.22 26.13 15.29
C ASN A 231 -12.76 25.64 15.24
N LEU A 232 -12.38 25.16 14.05
CA LEU A 232 -11.07 24.56 13.78
C LEU A 232 -10.51 25.12 12.48
N ASN A 233 -9.33 25.73 12.53
CA ASN A 233 -8.58 26.13 11.35
C ASN A 233 -7.30 25.28 11.26
N ILE A 234 -6.97 24.81 10.05
CA ILE A 234 -5.82 23.92 9.80
C ILE A 234 -4.84 24.61 8.86
N ARG A 235 -3.60 24.81 9.33
CA ARG A 235 -2.50 25.36 8.56
C ARG A 235 -1.44 24.29 8.31
N TYR A 236 -1.00 24.19 7.07
CA TYR A 236 0.06 23.25 6.68
C TYR A 236 1.39 23.98 6.48
N ASN A 237 2.45 23.43 7.08
CA ASN A 237 3.81 23.88 6.85
C ASN A 237 4.45 23.02 5.75
N TYR A 238 4.96 23.67 4.71
CA TYR A 238 5.47 23.00 3.51
C TYR A 238 6.98 23.04 3.45
N GLN A 239 7.59 21.94 3.02
CA GLN A 239 8.94 21.97 2.48
C GLN A 239 8.87 22.27 0.98
N VAL A 240 9.54 23.33 0.54
CA VAL A 240 9.66 23.63 -0.90
C VAL A 240 10.31 22.43 -1.58
N ARG A 241 9.55 21.80 -2.48
CA ARG A 241 10.01 20.62 -3.22
C ARG A 241 11.01 21.10 -4.28
N LYS A 242 12.29 20.81 -4.11
CA LYS A 242 13.28 20.98 -5.19
C LYS A 242 12.91 20.01 -6.32
N GLU A 243 12.23 20.53 -7.34
CA GLU A 243 11.72 19.78 -8.50
C GLU A 243 12.81 18.90 -9.16
N ARG A 244 14.08 19.31 -9.00
CA ARG A 244 15.29 18.66 -9.52
C ARG A 244 15.61 17.28 -8.93
N GLU A 245 15.15 16.93 -7.73
CA GLU A 245 15.40 15.58 -7.17
C GLU A 245 14.54 14.50 -7.82
N ARG A 246 13.34 14.84 -8.32
CA ARG A 246 12.45 13.89 -9.00
C ARG A 246 13.11 13.32 -10.26
N GLY A 247 13.85 14.14 -11.01
CA GLY A 247 14.62 13.70 -12.18
C GLY A 247 15.71 12.69 -11.82
N ARG A 248 16.39 12.88 -10.68
CA ARG A 248 17.42 11.94 -10.19
C ARG A 248 16.81 10.59 -9.78
N TYR A 249 15.68 10.59 -9.07
CA TYR A 249 15.00 9.35 -8.71
C TYR A 249 14.42 8.61 -9.92
N LEU A 250 13.81 9.32 -10.86
CA LEU A 250 13.32 8.74 -12.11
C LEU A 250 14.46 8.13 -12.92
N TYR A 251 15.60 8.82 -13.00
CA TYR A 251 16.83 8.29 -13.59
C TYR A 251 17.27 6.98 -12.94
N ILE A 252 17.41 6.95 -11.60
CA ILE A 252 17.82 5.74 -10.86
C ILE A 252 16.85 4.58 -11.14
N THR A 253 15.54 4.83 -11.12
CA THR A 253 14.52 3.79 -11.39
C THR A 253 14.61 3.26 -12.81
N VAL A 254 14.66 4.14 -13.82
CA VAL A 254 14.71 3.73 -15.24
C VAL A 254 16.01 2.98 -15.54
N PHE A 255 17.16 3.51 -15.11
CA PHE A 255 18.45 2.86 -15.36
C PHE A 255 18.61 1.56 -14.56
N GLY A 256 18.00 1.45 -13.38
CA GLY A 256 17.93 0.20 -12.63
C GLY A 256 17.11 -0.88 -13.35
N LEU A 257 15.99 -0.51 -13.99
CA LEU A 257 15.22 -1.46 -14.81
C LEU A 257 16.00 -1.91 -16.05
N VAL A 258 16.72 -1.00 -16.71
CA VAL A 258 17.59 -1.34 -17.85
C VAL A 258 18.71 -2.30 -17.42
N LEU A 259 19.29 -2.11 -16.23
CA LEU A 259 20.30 -3.02 -15.69
C LEU A 259 19.74 -4.44 -15.50
N ILE A 260 18.55 -4.57 -14.93
CA ILE A 260 17.87 -5.86 -14.77
C ILE A 260 17.67 -6.51 -16.15
N PHE A 261 17.22 -5.73 -17.15
CA PHE A 261 17.08 -6.22 -18.52
C PHE A 261 18.42 -6.71 -19.10
N CYS A 262 19.52 -5.97 -18.93
CA CYS A 262 20.85 -6.37 -19.39
C CYS A 262 21.32 -7.72 -18.79
N ILE A 263 20.95 -7.99 -17.54
CA ILE A 263 21.32 -9.24 -16.85
C ILE A 263 20.43 -10.39 -17.31
N VAL A 264 19.13 -10.15 -17.48
CA VAL A 264 18.14 -11.20 -17.75
C VAL A 264 18.07 -11.57 -19.24
N TYR A 265 18.20 -10.61 -20.15
CA TYR A 265 18.02 -10.80 -21.59
C TYR A 265 18.87 -11.95 -22.19
N PRO A 266 20.18 -12.10 -21.88
CA PRO A 266 20.99 -13.19 -22.44
C PRO A 266 20.54 -14.60 -22.06
N TRP A 267 19.77 -14.76 -20.97
CA TRP A 267 19.29 -16.07 -20.51
C TRP A 267 18.13 -16.62 -21.34
N PHE A 268 17.38 -15.75 -22.01
CA PHE A 268 16.28 -16.10 -22.90
C PHE A 268 16.73 -16.54 -24.30
N LEU A 269 18.03 -16.44 -24.60
CA LEU A 269 18.59 -16.82 -25.90
C LEU A 269 19.06 -18.28 -25.89
N GLU A 270 18.85 -18.99 -27.00
CA GLU A 270 19.30 -20.38 -27.22
C GLU A 270 20.78 -20.44 -27.64
N ILE A 271 21.67 -19.85 -26.83
CA ILE A 271 23.13 -19.80 -27.07
C ILE A 271 23.92 -20.54 -25.99
N SER A 272 25.20 -20.83 -26.26
CA SER A 272 26.09 -21.49 -25.30
C SER A 272 26.30 -20.66 -24.02
N ILE A 273 26.48 -21.34 -22.89
CA ILE A 273 26.54 -20.70 -21.56
C ILE A 273 27.65 -19.65 -21.45
N TRP A 274 28.80 -19.88 -22.12
CA TRP A 274 29.91 -18.92 -22.16
C TRP A 274 29.55 -17.63 -22.89
N ARG A 275 28.79 -17.72 -23.99
CA ARG A 275 28.30 -16.53 -24.71
C ARG A 275 27.24 -15.78 -23.89
N LYS A 276 26.43 -16.47 -23.10
CA LYS A 276 25.50 -15.83 -22.14
C LYS A 276 26.26 -15.00 -21.11
N VAL A 277 27.25 -15.60 -20.45
CA VAL A 277 28.06 -14.92 -19.42
C VAL A 277 28.80 -13.72 -20.02
N LEU A 278 29.45 -13.90 -21.18
CA LEU A 278 30.19 -12.83 -21.85
C LEU A 278 29.25 -11.71 -22.35
N GLY A 279 28.04 -12.07 -22.81
CA GLY A 279 26.99 -11.13 -23.17
C GLY A 279 26.51 -10.28 -21.99
N VAL A 280 26.33 -10.89 -20.80
CA VAL A 280 25.99 -10.15 -19.57
C VAL A 280 27.10 -9.17 -19.20
N ILE A 281 28.37 -9.58 -19.24
CA ILE A 281 29.52 -8.72 -18.88
C ILE A 281 29.61 -7.50 -19.83
N THR A 282 29.44 -7.73 -21.13
CA THR A 282 29.55 -6.66 -22.15
C THR A 282 28.35 -5.71 -22.10
N LEU A 283 27.13 -6.21 -21.92
CA LEU A 283 25.94 -5.38 -21.70
C LEU A 283 26.02 -4.58 -20.40
N PHE A 284 26.52 -5.17 -19.32
CA PHE A 284 26.75 -4.46 -18.06
C PHE A 284 27.77 -3.32 -18.21
N SER A 285 28.87 -3.58 -18.92
CA SER A 285 29.90 -2.57 -19.21
C SER A 285 29.34 -1.43 -20.05
N GLY A 286 28.54 -1.74 -21.08
CA GLY A 286 27.81 -0.73 -21.85
C GLY A 286 26.86 0.10 -20.99
N TRP A 287 26.10 -0.55 -20.11
CA TRP A 287 25.21 0.13 -19.15
C TRP A 287 25.97 1.10 -18.23
N LEU A 288 27.17 0.75 -17.74
CA LEU A 288 28.01 1.64 -16.92
C LEU A 288 28.39 2.92 -17.68
N PHE A 289 28.81 2.81 -18.94
CA PHE A 289 29.16 3.97 -19.76
C PHE A 289 27.94 4.86 -20.04
N LEU A 290 26.80 4.26 -20.40
CA LEU A 290 25.56 4.99 -20.61
C LEU A 290 25.09 5.69 -19.34
N SER A 291 25.14 5.00 -18.19
CA SER A 291 24.79 5.56 -16.89
C SER A 291 25.68 6.76 -16.56
N THR A 292 26.99 6.64 -16.73
CA THR A 292 27.97 7.71 -16.48
C THR A 292 27.72 8.92 -17.38
N TYR A 293 27.43 8.70 -18.67
CA TYR A 293 27.08 9.77 -19.62
C TYR A 293 25.85 10.56 -19.15
N PHE A 294 24.76 9.87 -18.80
CA PHE A 294 23.56 10.53 -18.33
C PHE A 294 23.73 11.19 -16.94
N MET A 295 24.52 10.59 -16.05
CA MET A 295 24.88 11.21 -14.76
C MET A 295 25.63 12.53 -14.93
N SER A 296 26.39 12.70 -16.01
CA SER A 296 27.14 13.93 -16.29
C SER A 296 26.27 15.18 -16.56
N PHE A 297 24.97 15.00 -16.83
CA PHE A 297 24.01 16.11 -16.95
C PHE A 297 23.49 16.60 -15.59
N PHE A 298 23.69 15.83 -14.52
CA PHE A 298 23.37 16.26 -13.17
C PHE A 298 24.55 17.05 -12.58
N ARG A 299 24.26 18.04 -11.73
CA ARG A 299 25.32 18.83 -11.09
C ARG A 299 26.19 17.89 -10.24
N PRO A 300 27.53 17.97 -10.34
CA PRO A 300 28.40 17.20 -9.48
C PRO A 300 28.11 17.51 -8.01
N SER A 301 28.30 16.54 -7.13
CA SER A 301 28.36 16.80 -5.68
C SER A 301 29.46 17.82 -5.40
N ALA A 302 29.29 18.62 -4.34
CA ALA A 302 30.21 19.70 -3.99
C ALA A 302 31.67 19.23 -4.06
N GLY A 303 32.49 19.89 -4.88
CA GLY A 303 33.91 19.59 -5.07
C GLY A 303 34.28 18.77 -6.31
N ALA A 304 33.32 18.20 -7.06
CA ALA A 304 33.63 17.46 -8.28
C ALA A 304 33.60 18.36 -9.53
N VAL A 305 34.63 18.23 -10.37
CA VAL A 305 34.73 18.94 -11.66
C VAL A 305 33.76 18.30 -12.66
N PRO A 306 32.93 19.08 -13.38
CA PRO A 306 32.06 18.52 -14.40
C PRO A 306 32.87 17.84 -15.50
N LEU A 307 32.37 16.73 -16.04
CA LEU A 307 33.03 16.06 -17.17
C LEU A 307 33.17 17.01 -18.36
N SER A 308 34.40 17.10 -18.88
CA SER A 308 34.72 17.84 -20.11
C SER A 308 33.98 17.25 -21.32
N THR A 309 33.76 18.07 -22.35
CA THR A 309 33.07 17.64 -23.58
C THR A 309 33.79 16.46 -24.25
N GLY A 310 35.12 16.45 -24.27
CA GLY A 310 35.92 15.33 -24.81
C GLY A 310 35.71 14.02 -24.05
N ALA A 311 35.64 14.07 -22.71
CA ALA A 311 35.37 12.89 -21.90
C ALA A 311 33.96 12.32 -22.15
N ARG A 312 32.96 13.19 -22.37
CA ARG A 312 31.60 12.74 -22.73
C ARG A 312 31.54 12.03 -24.07
N ILE A 313 32.24 12.56 -25.08
CA ILE A 313 32.34 11.93 -26.42
C ILE A 313 33.02 10.56 -26.31
N LEU A 314 34.11 10.47 -25.57
CA LEU A 314 34.82 9.20 -25.34
C LEU A 314 33.91 8.15 -24.68
N ILE A 315 33.13 8.53 -23.67
CA ILE A 315 32.19 7.62 -23.00
C ILE A 315 31.11 7.12 -23.97
N VAL A 316 30.60 7.97 -24.87
CA VAL A 316 29.63 7.53 -25.89
C VAL A 316 30.26 6.56 -26.88
N LEU A 317 31.51 6.79 -27.29
CA LEU A 317 32.25 5.86 -28.16
C LEU A 317 32.49 4.51 -27.47
N LEU A 318 32.86 4.52 -26.18
CA LEU A 318 33.01 3.31 -25.37
C LEU A 318 31.68 2.56 -25.20
N PHE A 319 30.57 3.28 -25.03
CA PHE A 319 29.24 2.67 -25.00
C PHE A 319 28.90 1.99 -26.33
N LEU A 320 29.09 2.68 -27.47
CA LEU A 320 28.77 2.14 -28.79
C LEU A 320 29.61 0.91 -29.12
N THR A 321 30.91 0.92 -28.78
CA THR A 321 31.79 -0.24 -28.96
C THR A 321 31.39 -1.43 -28.10
N MET A 322 31.01 -1.21 -26.84
CA MET A 322 30.49 -2.30 -26.00
C MET A 322 29.17 -2.87 -26.53
N LEU A 323 28.30 -2.02 -27.10
CA LEU A 323 27.06 -2.45 -27.70
C LEU A 323 27.30 -3.32 -28.95
N THR A 324 28.22 -2.92 -29.84
CA THR A 324 28.57 -3.73 -31.02
C THR A 324 29.21 -5.07 -30.66
N ILE A 325 30.10 -5.09 -29.64
CA ILE A 325 30.69 -6.33 -29.12
C ILE A 325 29.59 -7.24 -28.54
N SER A 326 28.67 -6.69 -27.74
CA SER A 326 27.56 -7.47 -27.17
C SER A 326 26.63 -8.03 -28.24
N ALA A 327 26.31 -7.25 -29.28
CA ALA A 327 25.51 -7.69 -30.41
C ALA A 327 26.21 -8.83 -31.17
N TRP A 328 27.51 -8.73 -31.39
CA TRP A 328 28.29 -9.78 -32.05
C TRP A 328 28.30 -11.09 -31.27
N ILE A 329 28.50 -11.03 -29.94
CA ILE A 329 28.50 -12.21 -29.05
C ILE A 329 27.11 -12.87 -29.01
N LEU A 330 26.04 -12.08 -28.99
CA LEU A 330 24.67 -12.56 -28.80
C LEU A 330 23.98 -12.98 -30.11
N MET A 331 24.29 -12.35 -31.25
CA MET A 331 23.70 -12.72 -32.55
C MET A 331 24.36 -13.95 -33.18
N GLY A 332 25.51 -14.39 -32.66
CA GLY A 332 26.13 -15.63 -33.10
C GLY A 332 26.43 -15.68 -34.60
N VAL A 333 26.85 -14.55 -35.21
CA VAL A 333 27.34 -14.55 -36.59
C VAL A 333 28.56 -15.47 -36.63
N GLY A 334 28.43 -16.57 -37.36
CA GLY A 334 29.26 -17.77 -37.25
C GLY A 334 30.74 -17.57 -37.54
N LEU A 335 31.53 -18.36 -36.82
CA LEU A 335 32.52 -19.23 -37.42
C LEU A 335 32.04 -20.67 -37.21
#